data_AF-A0A919LQ95-F1
#
_entry.id   AF-A0A919LQ95-F1
#
_cell.length_a   1.000
_cell.length_b   1.000
_cell.length_c   1.000
_cell.angle_alpha   90.00
_cell.angle_beta   90.00
_cell.angle_gamma   90.00
#
_symmetry.space_group_name_H-M   'P 1'
#
loop_
_entity.id
_entity.type
_entity.pdbx_description
1 polymer ?
#
loop_
_entity_poly.entity_id
_entity_poly.type
_entity_poly.pdbx_seq_one_letter_code
_entity_poly.pdbx_strand_id
1 'polypeptide(L)'
;MLEQRTLTDRGIFYTAGGLPRADRELAATVASKINGCIYCASVHARKAAQLAKDETAVDTLLAVTPERICATGNRRAGRRKSTPPPRYR
;
A
#
# COMPACT_ATOMS: atom_id res chain seq x y z
N MET A 1 -17.60 7.53 -16.00
CA MET A 1 -16.97 6.65 -14.96
C MET A 1 -15.54 7.06 -14.63
N LEU A 2 -14.66 7.33 -15.61
CA LEU A 2 -13.25 7.65 -15.33
C LEU A 2 -13.06 8.95 -14.53
N GLU A 3 -13.85 9.99 -14.83
CA GLU A 3 -13.81 11.26 -14.10
C GLU A 3 -14.06 11.09 -12.60
N GLN A 4 -15.07 10.29 -12.23
CA GLN A 4 -15.40 10.03 -10.83
C GLN A 4 -14.23 9.39 -10.09
N ARG A 5 -13.54 8.42 -10.71
CA ARG A 5 -12.34 7.82 -10.13
C ARG A 5 -11.23 8.85 -9.92
N THR A 6 -10.98 9.70 -10.92
CA THR A 6 -9.97 10.77 -10.82
C THR A 6 -10.30 11.78 -9.73
N LEU A 7 -11.57 12.15 -9.58
CA LEU A 7 -12.03 13.04 -8.51
C LEU A 7 -11.83 12.40 -7.14
N THR A 8 -12.14 11.12 -6.98
CA THR A 8 -11.88 10.37 -5.75
C THR A 8 -10.39 10.30 -5.42
N ASP A 9 -9.53 9.99 -6.39
CA ASP A 9 -8.07 9.97 -6.20
C ASP A 9 -7.53 11.33 -5.73
N ARG A 10 -7.99 12.41 -6.37
CA ARG A 10 -7.65 13.78 -5.94
C ARG A 10 -8.17 14.08 -4.54
N GLY A 11 -9.40 13.65 -4.24
CA GLY A 11 -10.03 13.79 -2.93
C GLY A 11 -9.24 13.10 -1.82
N ILE A 12 -8.68 11.93 -2.07
CA ILE A 12 -7.93 11.18 -1.07
C ILE A 12 -6.57 11.83 -0.80
N PHE A 13 -5.81 12.20 -1.84
CA PHE A 13 -4.40 12.60 -1.69
C PHE A 13 -4.14 14.10 -1.61
N TYR A 14 -5.04 14.95 -2.11
CA TYR A 14 -4.79 16.38 -2.26
C TYR A 14 -5.76 17.27 -1.47
N THR A 15 -6.66 16.69 -0.68
CA THR A 15 -7.56 17.47 0.18
C THR A 15 -6.81 18.10 1.34
N ALA A 16 -7.21 19.34 1.69
CA ALA A 16 -6.72 20.03 2.87
C ALA A 16 -7.41 19.48 4.13
N GLY A 17 -6.64 19.34 5.22
CA GLY A 17 -7.11 18.80 6.50
C GLY A 17 -7.08 17.26 6.56
N GLY A 18 -7.05 16.70 7.78
CA GLY A 18 -6.86 15.25 8.01
C GLY A 18 -5.38 14.86 8.10
N LEU A 19 -5.06 13.58 7.83
CA LEU A 19 -3.66 13.10 7.88
C LEU A 19 -2.80 13.84 6.85
N PRO A 20 -1.52 14.13 7.17
CA PRO A 20 -0.53 14.57 6.21
C PRO A 20 -0.49 13.68 4.98
N ARG A 21 -0.19 14.26 3.82
CA ARG A 21 -0.16 13.49 2.57
C ARG A 21 0.85 12.34 2.63
N ALA A 22 2.00 12.53 3.26
CA ALA A 22 3.00 11.47 3.45
C ALA A 22 2.37 10.21 4.10
N ASP A 23 1.59 10.40 5.15
CA ASP A 23 0.94 9.30 5.87
C ASP A 23 -0.17 8.64 5.06
N ARG A 24 -0.88 9.41 4.21
CA ARG A 24 -1.87 8.83 3.29
C ARG A 24 -1.22 7.94 2.23
N GLU A 25 -0.08 8.37 1.68
CA GLU A 25 0.70 7.59 0.72
C GLU A 25 1.26 6.32 1.40
N LEU A 26 1.67 6.42 2.68
CA LEU A 26 2.08 5.26 3.46
C LEU A 26 0.91 4.27 3.67
N ALA A 27 -0.28 4.76 4.02
CA ALA A 27 -1.47 3.92 4.16
C ALA A 27 -1.88 3.27 2.82
N ALA A 28 -1.78 4.01 1.70
CA ALA A 28 -2.02 3.47 0.37
C ALA A 28 -1.00 2.38 -0.01
N THR A 29 0.24 2.51 0.46
CA THR A 29 1.27 1.46 0.34
C THR A 29 0.84 0.19 1.06
N VAL A 30 0.39 0.28 2.33
CA VAL A 30 -0.09 -0.87 3.11
C VAL A 30 -1.26 -1.55 2.39
N ALA A 31 -2.28 -0.78 2.02
CA ALA A 31 -3.48 -1.32 1.37
C ALA A 31 -3.13 -1.99 0.03
N SER A 32 -2.26 -1.38 -0.77
CA SER A 32 -1.80 -1.95 -2.04
C SER A 32 -1.01 -3.24 -1.85
N LYS A 33 -0.17 -3.29 -0.81
CA LYS A 33 0.60 -4.49 -0.46
C LYS A 33 -0.30 -5.64 -0.02
N ILE A 34 -1.29 -5.38 0.83
CA ILE A 34 -2.26 -6.39 1.29
C ILE A 34 -3.11 -6.90 0.11
N ASN A 35 -3.51 -6.00 -0.79
CA ASN A 35 -4.29 -6.36 -1.98
C ASN A 35 -3.46 -7.03 -3.08
N GLY A 36 -2.13 -7.06 -2.96
CA GLY A 36 -1.22 -7.69 -3.92
C GLY A 36 -0.90 -6.87 -5.17
N CYS A 37 -1.16 -5.56 -5.16
CA CYS A 37 -0.81 -4.69 -6.29
C CYS A 37 0.62 -4.14 -6.14
N ILE A 38 1.58 -4.84 -6.72
CA ILE A 38 3.02 -4.50 -6.66
C ILE A 38 3.29 -3.10 -7.22
N TYR A 39 2.62 -2.74 -8.32
CA TYR A 39 2.80 -1.43 -8.95
C TYR A 39 2.31 -0.29 -8.05
N CYS A 40 1.08 -0.40 -7.50
CA CYS A 40 0.57 0.63 -6.61
C CYS A 40 1.40 0.74 -5.32
N ALA A 41 1.83 -0.40 -4.78
CA ALA A 41 2.69 -0.41 -3.60
C ALA A 41 4.01 0.35 -3.85
N SER A 42 4.65 0.17 -5.01
CA SER A 42 5.93 0.83 -5.30
C SER A 42 5.79 2.35 -5.52
N VAL A 43 4.76 2.79 -6.26
CA VAL A 43 4.58 4.22 -6.53
C VAL A 43 4.20 5.00 -5.28
N HIS A 44 3.35 4.43 -4.42
CA HIS A 44 2.95 5.07 -3.17
C HIS A 44 4.06 5.02 -2.12
N ALA A 45 4.85 3.94 -2.05
CA ALA A 45 6.02 3.84 -1.17
C ALA A 45 7.03 4.96 -1.48
N ARG A 46 7.37 5.13 -2.76
CA ARG A 46 8.27 6.21 -3.20
C ARG A 46 7.72 7.58 -2.87
N LYS A 47 6.41 7.80 -3.04
CA LYS A 47 5.77 9.09 -2.76
C LYS A 47 5.75 9.41 -1.27
N ALA A 48 5.47 8.41 -0.42
CA ALA A 48 5.52 8.54 1.03
C ALA A 48 6.93 8.96 1.49
N ALA A 49 7.97 8.25 1.05
CA ALA A 49 9.35 8.57 1.36
C ALA A 49 9.76 9.99 0.94
N GLN A 50 9.41 10.39 -0.28
CA GLN A 50 9.71 11.73 -0.79
C GLN A 50 9.04 12.86 0.01
N LEU A 51 7.81 12.64 0.45
CA LEU A 51 7.04 13.64 1.21
C LEU A 51 7.46 13.69 2.69
N ALA A 52 7.73 12.54 3.28
CA ALA A 52 8.23 12.42 4.66
C ALA A 52 9.70 12.87 4.78
N LYS A 53 10.46 12.81 3.68
CA LYS A 53 11.92 12.94 3.65
C LYS A 53 12.62 11.90 4.54
N ASP A 54 11.99 10.75 4.68
CA ASP A 54 12.43 9.63 5.50
C ASP A 54 11.91 8.33 4.87
N GLU A 55 12.80 7.37 4.70
CA GLU A 55 12.52 6.06 4.11
C GLU A 55 12.26 4.98 5.17
N THR A 56 12.61 5.22 6.44
CA THR A 56 12.58 4.20 7.50
C THR A 56 11.21 3.55 7.67
N ALA A 57 10.13 4.34 7.62
CA ALA A 57 8.76 3.84 7.74
C ALA A 57 8.37 2.95 6.56
N VAL A 58 8.78 3.32 5.35
CA VAL A 58 8.52 2.57 4.12
C VAL A 58 9.30 1.26 4.12
N ASP A 59 10.58 1.30 4.46
CA ASP A 59 11.44 0.12 4.51
C ASP A 59 10.95 -0.88 5.56
N THR A 60 10.61 -0.39 6.75
CA THR A 60 10.03 -1.20 7.82
C THR A 60 8.75 -1.88 7.34
N LEU A 61 7.86 -1.13 6.67
CA LEU A 61 6.62 -1.67 6.11
C LEU A 61 6.90 -2.72 5.03
N LEU A 62 7.83 -2.45 4.11
CA LEU A 62 8.15 -3.36 3.00
C LEU A 62 8.80 -4.66 3.48
N ALA A 63 9.61 -4.61 4.54
CA ALA A 63 10.24 -5.79 5.15
C ALA A 63 9.24 -6.75 5.82
N VAL A 64 8.08 -6.27 6.27
CA VAL A 64 7.09 -7.13 6.95
C VAL A 64 6.28 -7.94 5.93
N THR A 65 6.25 -9.27 6.04
CA THR A 65 5.44 -10.06 5.11
C THR A 65 3.92 -9.87 5.36
N PRO A 66 3.07 -9.82 4.30
CA PRO A 66 1.64 -9.52 4.45
C PRO A 66 0.89 -10.48 5.35
N GLU A 67 1.27 -11.76 5.38
CA GLU A 67 0.70 -12.76 6.29
C GLU A 67 0.92 -12.39 7.76
N ARG A 68 2.02 -11.71 8.10
CA ARG A 68 2.25 -11.17 9.46
C ARG A 68 1.42 -9.92 9.75
N ILE A 69 1.06 -9.13 8.72
CA ILE A 69 0.18 -7.96 8.84
C ILE A 69 -1.27 -8.40 9.13
N CYS A 70 -1.75 -9.41 8.40
CA CYS A 70 -3.13 -9.90 8.52
C CYS A 70 -3.33 -10.87 9.70
N ALA A 71 -2.28 -11.54 10.19
CA ALA A 71 -2.36 -12.46 11.34
C ALA A 71 -2.82 -11.78 12.64
N THR A 72 -2.58 -10.48 12.79
CA THR A 72 -3.00 -9.70 13.97
C THR A 72 -4.47 -9.25 13.91
N GLY A 73 -5.10 -9.25 12.73
CA GLY A 73 -6.42 -8.62 12.52
C GLY A 73 -7.54 -9.52 11.98
N ASN A 74 -7.25 -10.72 11.46
CA ASN A 74 -8.30 -11.59 10.94
C ASN A 74 -8.01 -13.08 11.18
N ARG A 75 -8.54 -13.64 12.28
CA ARG A 75 -8.57 -15.10 12.52
C ARG A 75 -9.57 -15.86 11.62
N ARG A 76 -10.00 -15.29 10.49
CA ARG A 76 -10.85 -15.93 9.48
C ARG A 76 -10.53 -15.43 8.06
N ALA A 77 -9.44 -15.90 7.46
CA ALA A 77 -9.35 -15.96 5.99
C ALA A 77 -8.55 -17.20 5.58
N GLY A 78 -9.26 -18.16 5.01
CA GLY A 78 -8.80 -19.52 4.75
C GLY A 78 -7.59 -19.61 3.81
N ARG A 79 -6.71 -20.56 4.15
CA ARG A 79 -6.00 -21.51 3.28
C ARG A 79 -6.00 -21.11 1.78
N ARG A 80 -5.10 -20.22 1.37
CA ARG A 80 -4.70 -20.10 -0.04
C ARG A 80 -3.39 -20.84 -0.25
N LYS A 81 -3.46 -21.85 -1.11
CA LYS A 81 -2.33 -22.67 -1.57
C LYS A 81 -1.28 -21.75 -2.21
N SER A 82 -0.03 -21.94 -1.82
CA SER A 82 1.15 -21.33 -2.43
C SER A 82 1.24 -21.72 -3.91
N THR A 83 0.93 -20.81 -4.82
CA THR A 83 1.35 -20.91 -6.23
C THR A 83 2.81 -20.48 -6.33
N PRO A 84 3.68 -21.23 -7.04
CA PRO A 84 5.09 -20.86 -7.19
C PRO A 84 5.24 -19.63 -8.10
N PRO A 85 6.34 -18.87 -7.97
CA PRO A 85 6.57 -17.67 -8.79
C PRO A 85 6.68 -18.04 -10.28
N PRO A 86 6.23 -17.17 -11.20
CA PRO A 86 6.41 -17.41 -12.62
C PRO A 86 7.90 -17.41 -12.97
N ARG A 87 8.35 -18.50 -13.61
CA ARG A 87 9.66 -18.53 -14.26
C ARG A 87 9.55 -17.68 -15.54
N TYR A 88 10.08 -16.47 -15.48
CA TYR A 88 10.34 -15.73 -16.71
C TYR A 88 11.45 -16.46 -17.48
N ARG A 89 11.19 -16.70 -18.77
CA ARG A 89 12.13 -17.28 -19.73
C ARG A 89 13.06 -16.19 -20.26
#